data_AF-A0A1I2YHZ1-F1
#
_entry.id   AF-A0A1I2YHZ1-F1
#
_cell.length_a   1.000
_cell.length_b   1.000
_cell.length_c   1.000
_cell.angle_alpha   90.00
_cell.angle_beta   90.00
_cell.angle_gamma   90.00
#
_symmetry.space_group_name_H-M   'P 1'
#
loop_
_entity.id
_entity.type
_entity.pdbx_description
1 polymer ?
#
loop_
_entity_poly.entity_id
_entity_poly.type
_entity_poly.pdbx_seq_one_letter_code
_entity_poly.pdbx_strand_id
1 'polypeptide(L)'
;MATSREKTSEERSRTGGGTSKRGFASMDAERQRQIASQGGKAAHEKGTAHEFDSAEAREAGRKGGKAAHEKGTAHEFDSEEARAAGRKGGKAAHEKGTAHEFDSAEAREAGRKGGEARGKGISSEQPAKAGSQSYKNH
;
A
#
# COMPACT_ATOMS: atom_id res chain seq x y z
N MET A 1 -76.57 42.22 13.27
CA MET A 1 -76.05 41.08 14.05
C MET A 1 -76.06 39.84 13.17
N ALA A 2 -75.10 38.94 13.39
CA ALA A 2 -74.89 37.63 12.76
C ALA A 2 -74.19 37.59 11.39
N THR A 3 -72.86 37.48 11.49
CA THR A 3 -71.90 36.98 10.50
C THR A 3 -72.20 35.53 10.13
N SER A 4 -72.03 35.15 8.86
CA SER A 4 -71.79 33.73 8.49
C SER A 4 -70.73 33.69 7.39
N ARG A 5 -69.51 33.43 7.87
CA ARG A 5 -68.27 33.28 7.11
C ARG A 5 -68.30 31.93 6.39
N GLU A 6 -68.15 31.97 5.07
CA GLU A 6 -67.91 30.81 4.21
C GLU A 6 -66.83 29.89 4.82
N LYS A 7 -67.17 28.62 4.97
CA LYS A 7 -66.27 27.57 5.43
C LYS A 7 -65.46 27.09 4.23
N THR A 8 -64.24 27.60 4.08
CA THR A 8 -63.26 27.07 3.14
C THR A 8 -62.82 25.68 3.61
N SER A 9 -63.36 24.66 2.95
CA SER A 9 -62.84 23.30 2.94
C SER A 9 -61.63 23.26 2.00
N GLU A 10 -60.44 23.31 2.57
CA GLU A 10 -59.28 22.73 1.90
C GLU A 10 -58.31 22.30 2.98
N GLU A 11 -58.23 20.98 3.10
CA GLU A 11 -57.30 20.26 3.94
C GLU A 11 -55.92 20.88 3.80
N ARG A 12 -55.45 21.46 4.91
CA ARG A 12 -54.02 21.68 5.13
C ARG A 12 -53.37 20.33 5.02
N SER A 13 -52.89 20.03 3.81
CA SER A 13 -52.04 18.89 3.52
C SER A 13 -50.98 18.87 4.60
N ARG A 14 -51.08 17.86 5.45
CA ARG A 14 -50.03 17.48 6.38
C ARG A 14 -48.89 17.00 5.51
N THR A 15 -48.17 17.93 4.90
CA THR A 15 -46.86 17.68 4.34
C THR A 15 -45.94 17.61 5.54
N GLY A 16 -46.09 16.50 6.29
CA GLY A 16 -45.20 16.13 7.35
C GLY A 16 -43.80 16.15 6.78
N GLY A 17 -42.89 16.80 7.49
CA GLY A 17 -41.46 16.83 7.21
C GLY A 17 -40.85 15.43 7.33
N GLY A 18 -41.27 14.52 6.45
CA GLY A 18 -40.58 13.28 6.20
C GLY A 18 -39.30 13.65 5.48
N THR A 19 -38.16 13.46 6.16
CA THR A 19 -36.84 13.49 5.57
C THR A 19 -36.92 12.75 4.23
N SER A 20 -36.94 13.51 3.14
CA SER A 20 -37.07 12.91 1.82
C SER A 20 -35.90 11.95 1.67
N LYS A 21 -36.14 10.67 1.35
CA LYS A 21 -35.11 9.66 1.03
C LYS A 21 -34.35 10.02 -0.26
N ARG A 22 -34.00 11.29 -0.42
CA ARG A 22 -33.35 11.90 -1.57
C ARG A 22 -31.91 12.14 -1.18
N GLY A 23 -31.00 11.74 -2.06
CA GLY A 23 -29.56 11.88 -1.86
C GLY A 23 -28.85 10.53 -1.85
N PHE A 24 -27.55 10.59 -2.13
CA PHE A 24 -26.69 9.43 -2.29
C PHE A 24 -26.73 8.48 -1.07
N ALA A 25 -26.74 9.04 0.14
CA ALA A 25 -26.79 8.27 1.39
C ALA A 25 -28.12 7.55 1.65
N SER A 26 -29.21 7.98 1.00
CA SER A 26 -30.54 7.35 1.15
C SER A 26 -30.81 6.24 0.12
N MET A 27 -29.89 6.00 -0.82
CA MET A 27 -29.99 4.94 -1.83
C MET A 27 -29.56 3.57 -1.29
N ASP A 28 -29.94 2.49 -1.96
CA ASP A 28 -29.44 1.14 -1.66
C ASP A 28 -27.92 1.03 -1.82
N ALA A 29 -27.27 0.23 -0.96
CA ALA A 29 -25.81 0.10 -0.92
C ALA A 29 -25.20 -0.39 -2.25
N GLU A 30 -25.91 -1.26 -2.98
CA GLU A 30 -25.48 -1.71 -4.30
C GLU A 30 -25.47 -0.57 -5.32
N ARG A 31 -26.52 0.26 -5.29
CA ARG A 31 -26.64 1.43 -6.17
C ARG A 31 -25.59 2.49 -5.84
N GLN A 32 -25.31 2.72 -4.55
CA GLN A 32 -24.23 3.60 -4.12
C GLN A 32 -22.86 3.11 -4.62
N ARG A 33 -22.57 1.81 -4.48
CA ARG A 33 -21.32 1.22 -4.99
C ARG A 33 -21.19 1.34 -6.50
N GLN A 34 -22.27 1.09 -7.25
CA GLN A 34 -22.27 1.23 -8.71
C GLN A 34 -21.98 2.67 -9.12
N ILE A 35 -22.66 3.66 -8.51
CA ILE A 35 -22.45 5.07 -8.81
C ILE A 35 -21.04 5.52 -8.40
N ALA A 36 -20.54 5.11 -7.23
CA ALA A 36 -19.18 5.41 -6.79
C ALA A 36 -18.13 4.80 -7.73
N SER A 37 -18.32 3.54 -8.15
CA SER A 37 -17.45 2.86 -9.09
C SER A 37 -17.45 3.56 -10.46
N GLN A 38 -18.61 3.98 -10.96
CA GLN A 38 -18.73 4.75 -12.20
C GLN A 38 -18.08 6.13 -12.07
N GLY A 39 -18.22 6.81 -10.93
CA GLY A 39 -17.57 8.10 -10.68
C GLY A 39 -16.05 8.04 -10.76
N GLY A 40 -15.44 7.01 -10.15
CA GLY A 40 -14.00 6.79 -10.24
C GLY A 40 -13.55 6.47 -11.66
N LYS A 41 -14.23 5.55 -12.34
CA LYS A 41 -13.92 5.19 -13.75
C LYS A 41 -14.05 6.38 -14.69
N ALA A 42 -15.13 7.15 -14.57
CA ALA A 42 -15.35 8.33 -15.39
C ALA A 42 -14.30 9.43 -15.15
N ALA A 43 -13.80 9.58 -13.92
CA ALA A 43 -12.74 10.54 -13.63
C ALA A 43 -11.40 10.18 -14.30
N HIS A 44 -11.07 8.88 -14.35
CA HIS A 44 -9.92 8.37 -15.10
C HIS A 44 -10.13 8.50 -16.60
N GLU A 45 -11.29 8.07 -17.13
CA GLU A 45 -11.60 8.17 -18.56
C GLU A 45 -11.59 9.62 -19.08
N LYS A 46 -12.06 10.58 -18.26
CA LYS A 46 -12.05 12.00 -18.58
C LYS A 46 -10.69 12.69 -18.38
N GLY A 47 -9.66 11.97 -17.91
CA GLY A 47 -8.33 12.54 -17.66
C GLY A 47 -8.30 13.61 -16.55
N THR A 48 -9.34 13.68 -15.72
CA THR A 48 -9.41 14.59 -14.57
C THR A 48 -8.73 14.00 -13.33
N ALA A 49 -8.57 12.68 -13.31
CA ALA A 49 -7.84 11.98 -12.27
C ALA A 49 -6.33 12.05 -12.52
N HIS A 50 -5.57 11.97 -11.43
CA HIS A 50 -4.13 11.72 -11.51
C HIS A 50 -3.90 10.33 -12.13
N GLU A 51 -3.12 10.29 -13.21
CA GLU A 51 -2.65 9.03 -13.81
C GLU A 51 -1.62 8.40 -12.87
N PHE A 52 -1.92 7.24 -12.30
CA PHE A 52 -0.98 6.56 -11.40
C PHE A 52 0.16 5.95 -12.21
N ASP A 53 1.20 6.75 -12.46
CA ASP A 53 2.41 6.22 -13.07
C ASP A 53 3.12 5.25 -12.10
N SER A 54 3.64 4.17 -12.66
CA SER A 54 4.31 3.13 -11.87
C SER A 54 5.60 3.61 -11.21
N ALA A 55 6.29 4.60 -11.77
CA ALA A 55 7.47 5.20 -11.13
C ALA A 55 7.06 6.06 -9.94
N GLU A 56 5.99 6.86 -10.08
CA GLU A 56 5.48 7.70 -9.00
C GLU A 56 4.94 6.88 -7.82
N ALA A 57 4.20 5.80 -8.10
CA ALA A 57 3.75 4.89 -7.04
C ALA A 57 4.92 4.30 -6.23
N ARG A 58 6.02 3.94 -6.91
CA ARG A 58 7.25 3.44 -6.26
C ARG A 58 7.92 4.54 -5.45
N GLU A 59 8.00 5.75 -5.97
CA GLU A 59 8.60 6.88 -5.26
C GLU A 59 7.78 7.25 -4.01
N ALA A 60 6.47 7.34 -4.13
CA ALA A 60 5.55 7.60 -3.02
C ALA A 60 5.65 6.52 -1.95
N GLY A 61 5.68 5.24 -2.34
CA GLY A 61 5.89 4.12 -1.42
C GLY A 61 7.24 4.23 -0.69
N ARG A 62 8.32 4.52 -1.41
CA ARG A 62 9.66 4.74 -0.83
C ARG A 62 9.66 5.90 0.15
N LYS A 63 9.04 7.02 -0.20
CA LYS A 63 8.96 8.22 0.65
C LYS A 63 8.12 7.96 1.90
N GLY A 64 6.99 7.28 1.76
CA GLY A 64 6.13 6.88 2.88
C GLY A 64 6.85 5.95 3.85
N GLY A 65 7.56 4.94 3.33
CA GLY A 65 8.37 4.04 4.14
C GLY A 65 9.46 4.77 4.92
N LYS A 66 10.23 5.65 4.26
CA LYS A 66 11.24 6.49 4.91
C LYS A 66 10.65 7.36 6.01
N ALA A 67 9.55 8.06 5.71
CA ALA A 67 8.88 8.92 6.68
C ALA A 67 8.33 8.14 7.88
N ALA A 68 7.82 6.92 7.68
CA ALA A 68 7.37 6.06 8.77
C ALA A 68 8.53 5.61 9.66
N HIS A 69 9.68 5.27 9.07
CA HIS A 69 10.89 4.94 9.83
C HIS A 69 11.42 6.15 10.62
N GLU A 70 11.49 7.33 9.99
CA GLU A 70 11.92 8.58 10.65
C GLU A 70 11.00 8.97 11.82
N LYS A 71 9.69 8.72 11.69
CA LYS A 71 8.69 9.01 12.72
C LYS A 71 8.55 7.90 13.78
N GLY A 72 9.24 6.77 13.64
CA GLY A 72 9.11 5.62 14.52
C GLY A 72 7.75 4.92 14.45
N THR A 73 6.96 5.17 13.41
CA THR A 73 5.65 4.51 13.19
C THR A 73 5.76 3.29 12.28
N ALA A 74 6.96 2.97 11.80
CA ALA A 74 7.20 1.77 11.03
C ALA A 74 7.12 0.52 11.93
N HIS A 75 6.61 -0.59 11.38
CA HIS A 75 6.67 -1.88 12.05
C HIS A 75 8.12 -2.35 12.10
N GLU A 76 8.62 -2.61 13.30
CA GLU A 76 9.92 -3.24 13.50
C GLU A 76 9.76 -4.75 13.42
N PHE A 77 10.23 -5.34 12.33
CA PHE A 77 10.27 -6.78 12.22
C PHE A 77 11.47 -7.33 12.99
N ASP A 78 11.22 -8.33 13.84
CA ASP A 78 12.32 -9.16 14.31
C ASP A 78 12.88 -10.04 13.18
N SER A 79 14.06 -10.65 13.39
CA SER A 79 14.73 -11.43 12.35
C SER A 79 13.95 -12.67 11.91
N GLU A 80 13.19 -13.31 12.80
CA GLU A 80 12.38 -14.48 12.48
C GLU A 80 11.08 -14.08 11.78
N GLU A 81 10.46 -12.99 12.21
CA GLU A 81 9.26 -12.40 11.61
C GLU A 81 9.54 -11.93 10.18
N ALA A 82 10.66 -11.23 9.96
CA ALA A 82 11.10 -10.82 8.62
C ALA A 82 11.32 -12.01 7.69
N ARG A 83 11.92 -13.10 8.20
CA ARG A 83 12.10 -14.36 7.45
C ARG A 83 10.77 -15.03 7.13
N ALA A 84 9.86 -15.10 8.09
CA ALA A 84 8.54 -15.68 7.91
C ALA A 84 7.73 -14.89 6.87
N ALA A 85 7.73 -13.57 6.96
CA ALA A 85 7.10 -12.68 5.99
C ALA A 85 7.69 -12.85 4.58
N GLY A 86 9.02 -12.89 4.46
CA GLY A 86 9.71 -13.14 3.19
C GLY A 86 9.34 -14.49 2.56
N ARG A 87 9.35 -15.56 3.36
CA ARG A 87 8.92 -16.90 2.90
C ARG A 87 7.47 -16.91 2.45
N LYS A 88 6.58 -16.28 3.20
CA LYS A 88 5.16 -16.19 2.86
C LYS A 88 4.93 -15.40 1.57
N GLY A 89 5.63 -14.28 1.41
CA GLY A 89 5.59 -13.47 0.19
C GLY A 89 6.08 -14.24 -1.04
N GLY A 90 7.22 -14.94 -0.92
CA GLY A 90 7.74 -15.77 -2.01
C GLY A 90 6.79 -16.89 -2.41
N LYS A 91 6.21 -17.61 -1.43
CA LYS A 91 5.20 -18.64 -1.70
C LYS A 91 3.98 -18.09 -2.42
N ALA A 92 3.46 -16.94 -1.97
CA ALA A 92 2.31 -16.29 -2.59
C ALA A 92 2.61 -15.83 -4.04
N ALA A 93 3.84 -15.40 -4.33
CA ALA A 93 4.25 -15.04 -5.69
C ALA A 93 4.31 -16.27 -6.61
N HIS A 94 4.83 -17.40 -6.13
CA HIS A 94 4.83 -18.65 -6.89
C HIS A 94 3.40 -19.16 -7.13
N GLU A 95 2.53 -19.13 -6.12
CA GLU A 95 1.12 -19.53 -6.25
C GLU A 95 0.37 -18.67 -7.29
N LYS A 96 0.70 -17.38 -7.38
CA LYS A 96 0.10 -16.45 -8.34
C LYS A 96 0.77 -16.47 -9.72
N GLY A 97 1.83 -17.26 -9.91
CA GLY A 97 2.61 -17.30 -11.16
C GLY A 97 3.34 -15.99 -11.47
N THR A 98 3.54 -15.12 -10.47
CA THR A 98 4.28 -13.85 -10.62
C THR A 98 5.72 -13.95 -10.13
N ALA A 99 6.14 -15.13 -9.65
CA ALA A 99 7.50 -15.38 -9.25
C ALA A 99 8.42 -15.44 -10.46
N HIS A 100 9.65 -14.93 -10.30
CA HIS A 100 10.71 -15.13 -11.26
C HIS A 100 11.29 -16.54 -11.08
N GLU A 101 11.46 -17.26 -12.18
CA GLU A 101 12.09 -18.58 -12.19
C GLU A 101 13.61 -18.39 -12.27
N PHE A 102 14.28 -18.61 -11.14
CA PHE A 102 15.73 -18.52 -11.07
C PHE A 102 16.37 -19.80 -11.60
N ASP A 103 17.36 -19.67 -12.46
CA ASP A 103 18.28 -20.78 -12.70
C ASP A 103 19.20 -21.00 -11.47
N SER A 104 19.89 -22.15 -11.45
CA SER A 104 20.73 -22.52 -10.30
C SER A 104 21.93 -21.58 -10.09
N ALA A 105 22.43 -20.91 -11.13
CA ALA A 105 23.51 -19.94 -11.00
C ALA A 105 22.97 -18.60 -10.48
N GLU A 106 21.84 -18.16 -11.01
CA GLU A 106 21.15 -16.93 -10.63
C GLU A 106 20.68 -16.98 -9.17
N ALA A 107 20.12 -18.11 -8.72
CA ALA A 107 19.72 -18.30 -7.33
C ALA A 107 20.91 -18.20 -6.34
N ARG A 108 22.08 -18.74 -6.73
CA ARG A 108 23.31 -18.65 -5.94
C ARG A 108 23.84 -17.22 -5.89
N GLU A 109 23.80 -16.50 -7.00
CA GLU A 109 24.22 -15.10 -7.08
C GLU A 109 23.30 -14.20 -6.25
N ALA A 110 21.98 -14.35 -6.39
CA ALA A 110 20.99 -13.62 -5.60
C ALA A 110 21.15 -13.90 -4.10
N GLY A 111 21.40 -15.16 -3.72
CA GLY A 111 21.69 -15.55 -2.34
C GLY A 111 22.95 -14.90 -1.78
N ARG A 112 24.03 -14.84 -2.57
CA ARG A 112 25.28 -14.17 -2.20
C ARG A 112 25.06 -12.66 -2.00
N LYS A 113 24.44 -11.98 -2.96
CA LYS A 113 24.16 -10.54 -2.89
C LYS A 113 23.24 -10.15 -1.74
N GLY A 114 22.21 -10.96 -1.48
CA GLY A 114 21.35 -10.81 -0.30
C GLY A 114 22.10 -11.11 1.01
N GLY A 115 23.12 -11.98 0.96
CA GLY A 115 24.12 -12.25 2.00
C GLY A 115 25.01 -11.05 2.34
N GLU A 116 25.50 -10.36 1.33
CA GLU A 116 26.50 -9.29 1.49
C GLU A 116 25.90 -8.00 2.05
N ALA A 117 24.63 -7.69 1.75
CA ALA A 117 23.94 -6.51 2.28
C ALA A 117 23.85 -6.48 3.82
N ARG A 118 23.93 -7.67 4.47
CA ARG A 118 23.93 -7.85 5.93
C ARG A 118 25.33 -7.95 6.55
N GLY A 119 26.39 -8.10 5.74
CA GLY A 119 27.77 -8.27 6.19
C GLY A 119 28.59 -6.97 6.30
N LYS A 120 28.08 -5.83 5.81
CA LYS A 120 28.86 -4.58 5.72
C LYS A 120 28.96 -3.79 7.04
N GLY A 121 28.76 -4.45 8.18
CA GLY A 121 28.87 -3.88 9.52
C GLY A 121 29.85 -4.60 10.46
N ILE A 122 30.44 -5.73 10.08
CA ILE A 122 31.40 -6.47 10.92
C ILE A 122 32.53 -7.04 10.06
N SER A 123 33.60 -6.26 9.85
CA SER A 123 34.94 -6.79 9.53
C SER A 123 35.99 -5.78 10.00
N SER A 124 36.09 -5.64 11.32
CA SER A 124 37.34 -5.20 11.94
C SER A 124 38.29 -6.40 11.98
N GLU A 125 39.06 -6.63 10.91
CA GLU A 125 40.32 -7.38 11.01
C GLU A 125 41.18 -7.06 9.80
N GLN A 126 42.22 -6.26 10.07
CA GLN A 126 43.30 -5.97 9.15
C GLN A 126 43.99 -7.27 8.74
N PRO A 127 44.34 -7.49 7.46
CA PRO A 127 45.24 -8.58 7.12
C PRO A 127 46.62 -8.26 7.70
N ALA A 128 47.04 -9.04 8.69
CA ALA A 128 48.42 -9.04 9.19
C ALA A 128 49.37 -9.20 7.99
N LYS A 129 50.24 -8.21 7.77
CA LYS A 129 51.30 -8.31 6.77
C LYS A 129 52.14 -9.54 7.08
N ALA A 130 52.21 -10.47 6.13
CA ALA A 130 53.17 -11.56 6.15
C ALA A 130 54.58 -10.98 6.27
N GLY A 131 55.22 -11.18 7.42
CA GLY A 131 56.63 -10.89 7.61
C GLY A 131 57.46 -11.86 6.79
N SER A 132 58.22 -11.35 5.82
CA SER A 132 59.23 -12.11 5.09
C SER A 132 60.38 -12.43 6.03
N GLN A 133 60.41 -13.66 6.54
CA GLN A 133 61.53 -14.16 7.33
C GLN A 133 62.64 -14.60 6.37
N SER A 134 63.66 -13.75 6.26
CA SER A 134 64.87 -14.02 5.47
C SER A 134 65.78 -14.97 6.23
N TYR A 135 66.00 -16.16 5.69
CA TYR A 135 66.94 -17.15 6.22
C TYR A 135 68.35 -16.78 5.71
N LYS A 136 69.24 -16.39 6.64
CA LYS A 136 70.67 -16.22 6.36
C LYS A 136 71.34 -17.60 6.44
N ASN A 137 71.86 -18.06 5.32
CA ASN A 137 72.73 -19.23 5.25
C ASN A 137 74.08 -18.90 5.93
N HIS A 138 74.60 -19.88 6.68
CA HIS A 138 75.97 -19.89 7.20
C HIS A 138 76.99 -20.20 6.10
#